data_AF-A0A849GV79-F1
#
_entry.id   AF-A0A849GV79-F1
#
_cell.length_a   1.000
_cell.length_b   1.000
_cell.length_c   1.000
_cell.angle_alpha   90.00
_cell.angle_beta   90.00
_cell.angle_gamma   90.00
#
_symmetry.space_group_name_H-M   'P 1'
#
loop_
_entity.id
_entity.type
_entity.pdbx_description
1 polymer ?
#
loop_
_entity_poly.entity_id
_entity_poly.type
_entity_poly.pdbx_seq_one_letter_code
_entity_poly.pdbx_strand_id
1 'polypeptide(L)' 'LDPDSEVMTVEMKINLLRPALGDLLIAEGRVIKPGRRVSVVAAEVFAVTDGVRKQIALLQGTMIPV' A
#
# COMPACT_ATOMS: atom_id res chain seq x y z
N LEU A 1 2.63 16.05 4.29
CA LEU A 1 3.92 16.00 3.57
C LEU A 1 3.83 17.06 2.49
N ASP A 2 4.89 17.80 2.26
CA ASP A 2 4.94 18.71 1.12
C ASP A 2 4.82 17.86 -0.16
N PRO A 3 4.08 18.27 -1.20
CA PRO A 3 4.06 17.57 -2.48
C PRO A 3 5.44 17.27 -3.04
N ASP A 4 6.44 18.10 -2.72
CA ASP A 4 7.83 17.94 -3.17
C ASP A 4 8.71 17.18 -2.15
N SER A 5 8.14 16.69 -1.04
CA SER A 5 8.89 15.88 -0.05
C SER A 5 9.06 14.44 -0.53
N GLU A 6 10.31 13.97 -0.56
CA GLU A 6 10.61 12.55 -0.68
C GLU A 6 10.25 11.81 0.62
N VAL A 7 9.97 10.51 0.50
CA VAL A 7 9.70 9.64 1.65
C VAL A 7 10.52 8.36 1.58
N MET A 8 10.91 7.87 2.75
CA MET A 8 11.56 6.57 2.92
C MET A 8 10.66 5.65 3.74
N THR A 9 10.59 4.38 3.33
CA THR A 9 9.92 3.34 4.12
C THR A 9 10.79 2.95 5.31
N VAL A 10 10.22 2.94 6.50
CA VAL A 10 10.88 2.45 7.72
C VAL A 10 10.64 0.96 7.89
N GLU A 11 9.37 0.58 7.88
CA GLU A 11 8.95 -0.81 8.02
C GLU A 11 7.61 -1.03 7.32
N MET A 12 7.35 -2.27 6.94
CA MET A 12 6.06 -2.69 6.43
C MET A 12 5.78 -4.14 6.82
N LYS A 13 4.51 -4.44 7.06
CA LYS A 13 3.98 -5.78 7.22
C LYS A 13 2.93 -6.02 6.16
N ILE A 14 3.14 -7.04 5.33
CA ILE A 14 2.19 -7.49 4.33
C ILE A 14 1.61 -8.86 4.72
N ASN A 15 0.35 -9.10 4.38
CA ASN A 15 -0.29 -10.41 4.41
C ASN A 15 -0.66 -10.80 2.98
N LEU A 16 -0.21 -11.97 2.54
CA LEU A 16 -0.64 -12.56 1.26
C LEU A 16 -1.84 -13.46 1.55
N LEU A 17 -3.01 -13.03 1.08
CA LEU A 17 -4.28 -13.69 1.37
C LEU A 17 -4.59 -14.77 0.33
N ARG A 18 -4.20 -14.54 -0.92
CA ARG A 18 -4.50 -15.39 -2.09
C ARG A 18 -3.39 -15.26 -3.14
N PRO A 19 -3.27 -16.22 -4.08
CA PRO A 19 -2.35 -16.11 -5.21
C PRO A 19 -2.62 -14.85 -6.06
N ALA A 20 -1.55 -14.22 -6.55
CA ALA A 20 -1.60 -13.04 -7.40
C ALA A 20 -1.88 -13.40 -8.87
N LEU A 21 -3.04 -14.01 -9.12
CA LEU A 21 -3.46 -14.45 -10.46
C LEU A 21 -4.50 -13.49 -11.02
N GLY A 22 -4.18 -12.85 -12.15
CA GLY A 22 -5.05 -11.97 -12.90
C GLY A 22 -4.31 -11.27 -14.03
N ASP A 23 -5.05 -10.52 -14.84
CA ASP A 23 -4.56 -9.74 -15.99
C ASP A 23 -3.70 -8.56 -15.55
N LEU A 24 -4.01 -7.98 -14.40
CA LEU A 24 -3.22 -6.92 -13.75
C LEU A 24 -3.41 -6.90 -12.24
N LEU A 25 -2.51 -6.21 -11.55
CA LEU A 25 -2.59 -5.94 -10.12
C LEU A 25 -2.86 -4.46 -9.87
N ILE A 26 -3.82 -4.16 -9.00
CA ILE A 26 -4.11 -2.79 -8.52
C ILE A 26 -3.74 -2.72 -7.04
N ALA A 27 -2.77 -1.86 -6.70
CA ALA A 27 -2.42 -1.54 -5.32
C ALA A 27 -2.97 -0.15 -4.96
N GLU A 28 -3.93 -0.11 -4.04
CA GLU A 28 -4.53 1.13 -3.54
C GLU A 28 -3.95 1.46 -2.17
N GLY A 29 -3.10 2.48 -2.13
CA GLY A 29 -2.51 2.99 -0.90
C GLY A 29 -3.30 4.16 -0.30
N ARG A 30 -3.31 4.26 1.02
CA ARG A 30 -3.87 5.41 1.75
C ARG A 30 -3.05 5.76 2.98
N VAL A 31 -3.03 7.05 3.32
CA VAL A 31 -2.50 7.52 4.61
C VAL A 31 -3.54 7.25 5.68
N ILE A 32 -3.17 6.46 6.69
CA ILE A 32 -4.00 6.19 7.88
C ILE A 32 -3.86 7.33 8.88
N LYS A 33 -2.63 7.79 9.11
CA LYS A 33 -2.34 8.92 9.99
C LYS A 33 -1.14 9.70 9.47
N PRO A 34 -1.33 10.97 9.06
CA PRO A 34 -0.21 11.83 8.67
C PRO A 34 0.59 12.25 9.90
N GLY A 35 1.90 12.43 9.74
CA GLY A 35 2.74 13.02 10.77
C GLY A 35 3.99 13.68 10.21
N ARG A 36 4.54 14.64 10.96
CA ARG A 36 5.69 15.46 10.51
C ARG A 36 6.97 14.64 10.34
N ARG A 37 7.19 13.63 11.18
CA ARG A 37 8.35 12.72 11.08
C ARG A 37 7.97 11.31 10.70
N VAL A 38 6.76 10.86 11.04
CA VAL A 38 6.32 9.48 10.85
C VAL A 38 4.87 9.52 10.36
N SER A 39 4.60 8.86 9.25
CA SER A 39 3.25 8.66 8.70
C SER A 39 2.92 7.18 8.65
N VAL A 40 1.73 6.82 9.13
CA VAL A 40 1.22 5.44 9.07
C VAL A 40 0.40 5.30 7.79
N VAL A 41 0.68 4.28 7.01
CA VAL A 41 0.03 4.00 5.73
C VAL A 41 -0.54 2.58 5.70
N ALA A 42 -1.54 2.37 4.86
CA ALA A 42 -2.05 1.06 4.52
C ALA A 42 -2.18 0.94 3.01
N ALA A 43 -2.12 -0.29 2.51
CA ALA A 43 -2.44 -0.57 1.12
C ALA A 43 -3.20 -1.89 0.97
N GLU A 44 -4.12 -1.94 0.02
CA GLU A 44 -4.82 -3.14 -0.38
C GLU A 44 -4.45 -3.47 -1.82
N VAL A 45 -4.14 -4.73 -2.09
CA VAL A 45 -3.76 -5.19 -3.43
C VAL A 45 -4.81 -6.15 -3.95
N PHE A 46 -5.24 -5.91 -5.19
CA PHE A 46 -6.23 -6.69 -5.90
C PHE A 46 -5.64 -7.26 -7.17
N ALA A 47 -5.89 -8.54 -7.44
CA ALA A 47 -5.76 -9.08 -8.78
C ALA A 47 -7.07 -8.85 -9.54
N VAL A 48 -6.97 -8.50 -10.82
CA VAL A 48 -8.12 -8.26 -11.69
C VAL A 48 -8.15 -9.33 -12.78
N THR A 49 -9.28 -10.00 -12.94
CA THR A 49 -9.51 -10.96 -14.04
C THR A 49 -10.87 -10.63 -14.65
N ASP A 50 -10.92 -10.38 -15.96
CA ASP A 50 -12.16 -10.04 -16.68
C ASP A 50 -12.92 -8.87 -16.00
N GLY A 51 -12.18 -7.88 -15.50
CA GLY A 51 -12.72 -6.72 -14.78
C GLY A 51 -13.15 -6.96 -13.32
N VAL A 52 -13.09 -8.20 -12.84
CA VAL A 52 -13.45 -8.54 -11.45
C VAL A 52 -12.25 -8.39 -10.53
N ARG A 53 -12.38 -7.55 -9.50
CA ARG A 53 -11.35 -7.32 -8.49
C ARG A 53 -11.42 -8.35 -7.37
N LYS A 54 -10.31 -9.03 -7.08
CA LYS A 54 -10.17 -9.95 -5.93
C LYS A 54 -9.00 -9.52 -5.07
N GLN A 55 -9.25 -9.29 -3.78
CA GLN A 55 -8.17 -8.92 -2.86
C GLN A 55 -7.19 -10.08 -2.66
N ILE A 56 -5.91 -9.80 -2.87
CA ILE A 56 -4.81 -10.76 -2.76
C ILE A 56 -3.82 -10.40 -1.65
N ALA A 57 -3.72 -9.13 -1.25
CA ALA A 57 -2.85 -8.73 -0.15
C ALA A 57 -3.39 -7.51 0.62
N LEU A 58 -2.97 -7.43 1.88
CA LEU A 58 -3.18 -6.30 2.78
C LEU A 58 -1.84 -5.91 3.42
N LEU A 59 -1.52 -4.62 3.38
CA LEU A 59 -0.29 -4.05 3.90
C LEU A 59 -0.59 -2.94 4.91
N GLN A 60 0.22 -2.88 5.96
CA GLN A 60 0.39 -1.69 6.80
C GLN A 60 1.88 -1.36 6.85
N GLY A 61 2.23 -0.08 6.85
CA GLY A 61 3.62 0.33 6.97
C GLY A 61 3.78 1.73 7.53
N THR A 62 5.04 2.10 7.68
CA THR A 62 5.47 3.35 8.26
C THR A 62 6.44 4.06 7.31
N MET A 63 6.18 5.33 7.03
CA MET A 63 7.01 6.19 6.15
C MET A 63 7.50 7.42 6.90
N ILE A 64 8.69 7.91 6.55
CA ILE A 64 9.29 9.14 7.08
C ILE A 64 9.69 10.05 5.91
N PRO A 65 9.66 11.39 6.04
CA PRO A 65 10.22 12.28 5.02
C PRO A 65 11.75 12.15 4.97
N VAL A 66 12.32 12.36 3.79
CA VAL A 66 13.78 12.43 3.55
C VAL A 66 14.21 13.87 3.36
#